data_AF-A0AAX2IH53-F1
#
_entry.id   AF-A0AAX2IH53-F1
#
_cell.length_a   1.000
_cell.length_b   1.000
_cell.length_c   1.000
_cell.angle_alpha   90.00
_cell.angle_beta   90.00
_cell.angle_gamma   90.00
#
_symmetry.space_group_name_H-M   'P 1'
#
loop_
_entity.id
_entity.type
_entity.pdbx_description
1 polymer ?
#
loop_
_entity_poly.entity_id
_entity_poly.type
_entity_poly.pdbx_seq_one_letter_code
_entity_poly.pdbx_strand_id
1 'polypeptide(L)'
;MIYVLATTNVAEVLKVPLFIEHLMEYPGSVTEFLVEHYDNHQPDADWETDQELPFFNPPVVLTVYAKLPDTTFHIEKFKEIIISQKPTVYKEKDFSSSYLSRIFQPPRFC
;
A
#
# COMPACT_ATOMS: atom_id res chain seq x y z
N MET A 1 6.59 -11.33 -29.05
CA MET A 1 5.19 -11.15 -28.58
C MET A 1 4.35 -12.42 -28.75
N ILE A 2 4.26 -13.02 -29.95
CA ILE A 2 3.47 -14.24 -30.18
C ILE A 2 3.84 -15.40 -29.26
N TYR A 3 5.14 -15.64 -29.04
CA TYR A 3 5.60 -16.70 -28.13
C TYR A 3 5.04 -16.54 -26.71
N VAL A 4 5.13 -15.36 -26.12
CA VAL A 4 4.62 -15.09 -24.76
C VAL A 4 3.11 -15.27 -24.69
N LEU A 5 2.37 -14.78 -25.69
CA LEU A 5 0.91 -14.95 -25.75
C LEU A 5 0.49 -16.42 -25.90
N ALA A 6 1.31 -17.23 -26.56
CA ALA A 6 1.03 -18.65 -26.80
C ALA A 6 1.48 -19.57 -25.65
N THR A 7 2.48 -19.16 -24.85
CA THR A 7 3.05 -19.98 -23.78
C THR A 7 2.70 -19.51 -22.38
N THR A 8 1.97 -18.39 -22.24
CA THR A 8 1.55 -17.84 -20.95
C THR A 8 0.11 -17.35 -21.01
N ASN A 9 -0.52 -17.16 -19.84
CA ASN A 9 -1.87 -16.60 -19.74
C ASN A 9 -1.91 -15.07 -19.98
N VAL A 10 -0.86 -14.45 -20.52
CA VAL A 10 -0.86 -13.00 -20.82
C VAL A 10 -1.96 -12.61 -21.83
N ALA A 11 -2.44 -13.54 -22.66
CA ALA A 11 -3.57 -13.30 -23.54
C ALA A 11 -4.87 -12.95 -22.80
N GLU A 12 -5.05 -13.41 -21.55
CA GLU A 12 -6.21 -13.06 -20.71
C GLU A 12 -6.27 -11.56 -20.41
N VAL A 13 -5.13 -10.86 -20.42
CA VAL A 13 -5.08 -9.39 -20.24
C VAL A 13 -5.80 -8.66 -21.38
N LEU A 14 -5.94 -9.28 -22.55
CA LEU A 14 -6.70 -8.70 -23.66
C LEU A 14 -8.21 -8.66 -23.38
N LYS A 15 -8.71 -9.40 -22.39
CA LYS A 15 -10.11 -9.40 -21.93
C LYS A 15 -10.41 -8.30 -20.92
N VAL A 16 -9.43 -7.49 -20.52
CA VAL A 16 -9.62 -6.38 -19.55
C VAL A 16 -10.76 -5.41 -19.93
N PRO A 17 -11.02 -5.07 -21.21
CA PRO A 17 -12.17 -4.24 -21.56
C PRO A 17 -13.51 -4.84 -21.11
N LEU A 18 -13.71 -6.16 -21.29
CA LEU A 18 -14.93 -6.87 -20.85
C LEU A 18 -15.07 -6.84 -19.33
N PHE A 19 -13.96 -7.04 -18.61
CA PHE A 19 -13.95 -6.91 -17.15
C PHE A 19 -14.39 -5.52 -16.70
N ILE A 20 -13.91 -4.46 -17.37
CA ILE A 20 -14.29 -3.08 -17.01
C ILE A 20 -15.77 -2.85 -17.28
N GLU A 21 -16.31 -3.35 -18.40
CA GLU A 21 -17.74 -3.25 -18.72
C GLU A 21 -18.61 -3.93 -17.65
N HIS A 22 -18.32 -5.19 -17.30
CA HIS A 22 -19.07 -5.92 -16.26
C HIS A 22 -18.94 -5.25 -14.88
N LEU A 23 -17.74 -4.78 -14.54
CA LEU A 23 -17.50 -4.07 -13.28
C LEU A 23 -18.27 -2.73 -13.20
N MET A 24 -18.48 -2.06 -14.33
CA MET A 24 -19.24 -0.80 -14.37
C MET A 24 -20.75 -1.01 -14.18
N GLU A 25 -21.26 -2.18 -14.56
CA GLU A 25 -22.66 -2.57 -14.35
C GLU A 25 -22.92 -3.10 -12.93
N TYR A 26 -21.86 -3.55 -12.26
CA TYR A 26 -21.94 -4.08 -10.92
C TYR A 26 -22.31 -3.00 -9.88
N PRO A 27 -23.33 -3.22 -9.03
CA PRO A 27 -23.82 -2.22 -8.10
C PRO A 27 -22.93 -2.00 -6.87
N GLY A 28 -21.99 -2.90 -6.60
CA GLY A 28 -21.13 -2.90 -5.42
C GLY A 28 -19.74 -2.33 -5.65
N SER A 29 -18.84 -2.63 -4.71
CA SER A 29 -17.43 -2.26 -4.79
C SER A 29 -16.63 -3.22 -5.68
N VAL A 30 -15.48 -2.77 -6.16
CA VAL A 30 -14.53 -3.61 -6.94
C VAL A 30 -14.12 -4.86 -6.17
N THR A 31 -13.97 -4.75 -4.84
CA THR A 31 -13.61 -5.89 -4.00
C THR A 31 -14.73 -6.92 -3.90
N GLU A 32 -15.98 -6.48 -3.80
CA GLU A 32 -17.14 -7.39 -3.77
C GLU A 32 -17.29 -8.09 -5.12
N PHE A 33 -17.16 -7.35 -6.22
CA PHE A 33 -17.13 -7.91 -7.58
C PHE A 33 -16.09 -9.02 -7.71
N LEU A 34 -14.85 -8.77 -7.26
CA LEU A 34 -13.78 -9.76 -7.34
C LEU A 34 -14.06 -11.01 -6.50
N VAL A 35 -14.63 -10.84 -5.30
CA VAL A 35 -14.98 -11.98 -4.44
C VAL A 35 -16.10 -12.79 -5.08
N GLU A 36 -17.17 -12.14 -5.53
CA GLU A 36 -18.31 -12.83 -6.13
C GLU A 36 -17.90 -13.65 -7.35
N HIS A 37 -17.11 -13.08 -8.27
CA HIS A 37 -16.79 -13.73 -9.53
C HIS A 37 -15.53 -14.63 -9.48
N TYR A 38 -14.61 -14.43 -8.53
CA TYR A 38 -13.35 -15.19 -8.47
C TYR A 38 -13.18 -16.06 -7.22
N ASP A 39 -14.04 -15.94 -6.20
CA ASP A 39 -13.98 -16.79 -4.99
C ASP A 39 -15.01 -17.93 -5.06
N ASN A 40 -14.66 -19.00 -5.78
CA ASN A 40 -15.48 -20.22 -5.89
C ASN A 40 -16.92 -19.94 -6.33
N HIS A 41 -17.07 -19.05 -7.32
CA HIS A 41 -18.34 -18.63 -7.91
C HIS A 41 -19.21 -19.82 -8.28
N GLN A 42 -20.49 -19.75 -7.95
CA GLN A 42 -21.47 -20.79 -8.28
C GLN A 42 -22.28 -20.35 -9.49
N PRO A 43 -22.73 -21.28 -10.35
CA PRO A 43 -23.57 -20.92 -11.48
C PRO A 43 -24.83 -20.16 -11.07
N ASP A 44 -24.99 -18.97 -11.62
CA ASP A 44 -26.11 -18.06 -11.43
C ASP A 44 -26.69 -17.61 -12.79
N ALA A 45 -27.33 -16.44 -12.83
CA ALA A 45 -28.11 -15.99 -13.98
C ALA A 45 -27.23 -15.52 -15.16
N ASP A 46 -26.06 -14.97 -14.87
CA ASP A 46 -25.07 -14.43 -15.82
C ASP A 46 -23.80 -15.29 -15.91
N TRP A 47 -23.84 -16.52 -15.38
CA TRP A 47 -22.79 -17.52 -15.48
C TRP A 47 -22.08 -17.60 -16.85
N GLU A 48 -22.84 -17.53 -17.95
CA GLU A 48 -22.28 -17.56 -19.31
C GLU A 48 -21.37 -16.36 -19.59
N THR A 49 -21.76 -15.17 -19.16
CA THR A 49 -21.00 -13.92 -19.28
C THR A 49 -19.79 -13.94 -18.33
N ASP A 50 -19.95 -14.50 -17.14
CA ASP A 50 -18.85 -14.64 -16.18
C ASP A 50 -17.71 -15.52 -16.71
N GLN A 51 -18.04 -16.56 -17.49
CA GLN A 51 -17.01 -17.42 -18.11
C GLN A 51 -16.07 -16.63 -19.05
N GLU A 52 -16.51 -15.49 -19.57
CA GLU A 52 -15.74 -14.65 -20.48
C GLU A 52 -14.77 -13.71 -19.75
N LEU A 53 -14.89 -13.57 -18.43
CA LEU A 53 -14.02 -12.72 -17.62
C LEU A 53 -12.54 -13.18 -17.70
N PRO A 54 -11.59 -12.24 -17.61
CA PRO A 54 -10.17 -12.56 -17.59
C PRO A 54 -9.86 -13.55 -16.47
N PHE A 55 -9.09 -14.60 -16.79
CA PHE A 55 -8.62 -15.60 -15.81
C PHE A 55 -9.72 -16.40 -15.10
N PHE A 56 -11.00 -16.28 -15.48
CA PHE A 56 -12.07 -17.11 -14.94
C PHE A 56 -11.88 -18.57 -15.36
N ASN A 57 -11.68 -18.78 -16.67
CA ASN A 57 -11.28 -20.07 -17.26
C ASN A 57 -10.04 -19.88 -18.15
N PRO A 58 -8.83 -19.82 -17.54
CA PRO A 58 -7.64 -19.57 -18.32
C PRO A 58 -7.36 -20.76 -19.26
N PRO A 59 -6.98 -20.52 -20.52
CA PRO A 59 -6.66 -21.58 -21.46
C PRO A 59 -5.46 -22.40 -20.97
N VAL A 60 -5.45 -23.69 -21.27
CA VAL A 60 -4.30 -24.55 -20.99
C VAL A 60 -3.17 -24.18 -21.95
N VAL A 61 -2.29 -23.28 -21.51
CA VAL A 61 -1.07 -22.93 -22.23
C VAL A 61 0.08 -23.87 -21.88
N LEU A 62 1.08 -23.96 -22.76
CA LEU A 62 2.30 -24.72 -22.51
C LEU A 62 3.04 -24.12 -21.31
N THR A 63 2.70 -24.58 -20.11
CA THR A 63 3.26 -24.09 -18.86
C THR A 63 4.65 -24.68 -18.71
N VAL A 64 5.66 -23.95 -19.15
CA VAL A 64 7.04 -24.32 -18.87
C VAL A 64 7.27 -24.04 -17.39
N TYR A 65 7.62 -25.08 -16.62
CA TYR A 65 8.06 -24.91 -15.23
C TYR A 65 9.37 -24.11 -15.24
N ALA A 66 9.26 -22.79 -15.15
CA ALA A 66 10.40 -21.90 -15.04
C ALA A 66 10.83 -21.88 -13.57
N LYS A 67 11.88 -22.65 -13.25
CA LYS A 67 12.58 -22.46 -11.98
C LYS A 67 13.27 -21.10 -12.04
N LEU A 68 12.71 -20.10 -11.36
CA LEU A 68 13.39 -18.82 -11.16
C LEU A 68 14.73 -19.10 -10.45
N PRO A 69 15.82 -18.43 -10.85
CA PRO A 69 17.07 -18.54 -10.12
C PRO A 69 16.86 -18.05 -8.68
N ASP A 70 17.63 -18.61 -7.74
CA ASP A 70 17.63 -18.17 -6.35
C ASP A 70 18.03 -16.68 -6.31
N THR A 71 17.02 -15.82 -6.19
CA THR A 71 17.20 -14.36 -6.18
C THR A 71 17.17 -13.89 -4.73
N THR A 72 18.32 -13.49 -4.22
CA THR A 72 18.41 -12.78 -2.93
C THR A 72 18.11 -11.30 -3.17
N PHE A 73 16.91 -10.87 -2.78
CA PHE A 73 16.59 -9.45 -2.73
C PHE A 73 17.26 -8.83 -1.49
N HIS A 74 18.24 -7.97 -1.71
CA HIS A 74 18.87 -7.21 -0.63
C HIS A 74 18.10 -5.89 -0.47
N ILE A 75 17.13 -5.86 0.43
CA ILE A 75 16.46 -4.62 0.81
C ILE A 75 17.42 -3.86 1.73
N GLU A 76 18.08 -2.83 1.20
CA GLU A 76 18.91 -1.96 2.03
C GLU A 76 18.03 -1.22 3.05
N LYS A 77 18.42 -1.29 4.32
CA LYS A 77 17.78 -0.49 5.36
C LYS A 77 18.02 0.98 5.05
N PHE A 78 16.94 1.77 4.95
CA PHE A 78 17.04 3.21 4.81
C PHE A 78 17.95 3.78 5.91
N LYS A 79 18.90 4.65 5.51
CA LYS A 79 19.76 5.34 6.48
C LYS A 79 18.88 6.22 7.37
N GLU A 80 18.93 5.95 8.67
CA GLU A 80 18.22 6.74 9.67
C GLU A 80 18.82 8.15 9.70
N ILE A 81 18.00 9.16 9.39
CA ILE A 81 18.45 10.56 9.45
C ILE A 81 18.38 10.99 10.92
N ILE A 82 19.52 10.92 11.62
CA ILE A 82 19.62 11.44 12.99
C ILE A 82 19.74 12.96 12.92
N ILE A 83 18.63 13.65 13.16
CA ILE A 83 18.62 15.11 13.31
C ILE A 83 19.14 15.44 14.71
N SER A 84 20.37 15.93 14.81
CA SER A 84 20.94 16.44 16.06
C SER A 84 20.21 17.72 16.47
N GLN A 85 19.24 17.59 17.37
CA GLN A 85 18.62 18.74 18.02
C GLN A 85 19.56 19.24 19.12
N LYS A 86 20.26 20.35 18.85
CA LYS A 86 20.97 21.06 19.92
C LYS A 86 19.93 21.65 20.88
N PRO A 87 20.00 21.36 22.20
CA PRO A 87 19.12 22.02 23.15
C PRO A 87 19.41 23.52 23.15
N THR A 88 18.42 24.33 22.81
CA THR A 88 18.47 25.78 22.93
C THR A 88 18.35 26.16 24.40
N VAL A 89 19.48 26.30 25.08
CA VAL A 89 19.50 26.87 26.43
C VAL A 89 19.38 28.40 26.31
N TYR A 90 18.22 28.93 26.67
CA TYR A 90 18.00 30.37 26.78
C TYR A 90 18.81 30.91 27.97
N LYS A 91 19.83 31.72 27.69
CA LYS A 91 20.53 32.50 28.72
C LYS A 91 19.90 33.89 28.76
N GLU A 92 19.09 34.12 29.79
CA GLU A 92 18.48 35.41 30.07
C GLU A 92 19.58 36.43 30.39
N LYS A 93 19.72 37.46 29.54
CA LYS A 93 20.84 38.42 29.60
C LYS A 93 20.61 39.55 30.61
N ASP A 94 19.35 39.78 31.01
CA ASP A 94 18.94 40.98 31.74
C ASP A 94 18.33 40.64 33.11
N PHE A 95 19.00 39.78 33.88
CA PHE A 95 18.60 39.57 35.27
C PHE A 95 19.01 40.80 36.10
N SER A 96 18.07 41.70 36.37
CA SER A 96 18.33 42.88 37.21
C SER A 96 18.77 42.42 38.61
N SER A 97 19.98 42.81 39.02
CA SER A 97 20.53 42.49 40.35
C SER A 97 19.67 43.03 41.49
N SER A 98 18.78 44.00 41.20
CA SER A 98 17.80 44.53 42.15
C SER A 98 16.75 43.52 42.59
N TYR A 99 16.61 42.39 41.88
CA TYR A 99 15.66 41.34 42.26
C TYR A 99 16.22 40.45 43.37
N LEU A 100 17.55 40.28 43.46
CA LEU A 100 18.20 39.44 44.48
C LEU A 100 18.00 39.96 45.90
N SER A 101 17.87 41.28 46.08
CA SER A 101 17.61 41.88 47.39
C SER A 101 16.17 41.67 47.88
N ARG A 102 15.26 41.19 47.01
CA ARG A 102 13.86 40.87 47.35
C ARG A 102 13.62 39.39 47.61
N ILE A 103 14.57 38.52 47.27
CA ILE A 103 14.47 37.09 47.57
C ILE A 103 14.97 36.88 49.01
N PHE A 104 14.26 36.07 49.80
CA PHE A 104 14.54 35.80 51.22
C PHE A 104 14.43 36.99 52.17
N GLN A 105 13.56 37.97 51.89
CA GLN A 105 13.22 38.94 52.93
C GLN A 105 12.31 38.30 53.99
N PRO A 106 12.59 38.52 55.29
CA PRO A 106 11.70 38.04 56.34
C PRO A 106 10.32 38.70 56.23
N PRO A 107 9.25 38.05 56.71
CA PRO A 107 7.91 38.63 56.71
C PRO A 107 7.93 39.99 57.43
N ARG A 108 7.51 41.05 56.74
CA ARG A 108 7.39 42.37 57.36
C ARG A 108 6.06 42.41 58.13
N PHE A 109 6.12 42.43 59.46
CA PHE A 109 5.03 42.83 60.35
C PHE A 109 5.18 44.34 60.61
N CYS A 110 4.20 45.24 60.56
CA CYS A 110 2.77 45.21 60.27
C CYS A 110 2.45 46.37 59.31
#